data_AF-A0A2E5F2R9-F1
#
_entry.id   AF-A0A2E5F2R9-F1
#
_cell.length_a   1.000
_cell.length_b   1.000
_cell.length_c   1.000
_cell.angle_alpha   90.00
_cell.angle_beta   90.00
_cell.angle_gamma   90.00
#
_symmetry.space_group_name_H-M   'P 1'
#
loop_
_entity.id
_entity.type
_entity.pdbx_description
1 polymer ?
#
loop_
_entity_poly.entity_id
_entity_poly.type
_entity_poly.pdbx_seq_one_letter_code
_entity_poly.pdbx_strand_id
1 'polypeptide(L)'
;MSKIKNLLRQTIQNASRRSIGFAHETNTIPNPQILIMAKANNKTEAQKLVQAGCNLTLAEKIYKFDVEENTVGIQIEAPTTKIINDAVDQNIDFIIFDYEQTPANVFGESEIGQILNLPDIDDEQLTTLKFMRNIDAVFVGALPEPFFIKDQLHFRNIAASLSAPLVALIENVPSVNDLLALRDSGILVLLTPNDPDLVAAVSKEILEMPLPKINTENNTFSPMIPTTGGTAEHHTH
;
A
#
# COMPACT_ATOMS: atom_id res chain seq x y z
N MET A 1 9.81 -14.19 -0.16
CA MET A 1 9.22 -12.84 -0.38
C MET A 1 7.75 -12.92 -0.03
N SER A 2 7.26 -12.00 0.82
CA SER A 2 5.88 -12.03 1.35
C SER A 2 4.82 -11.76 0.26
N LYS A 3 3.62 -12.35 0.39
CA LYS A 3 2.52 -12.14 -0.56
C LYS A 3 2.04 -10.69 -0.59
N ILE A 4 1.97 -10.05 0.58
CA ILE A 4 1.55 -8.65 0.68
C ILE A 4 2.48 -7.71 -0.08
N LYS A 5 3.81 -7.96 -0.04
CA LYS A 5 4.77 -7.14 -0.77
C LYS A 5 4.55 -7.21 -2.28
N ASN A 6 4.20 -8.40 -2.79
CA ASN A 6 3.86 -8.58 -4.20
C ASN A 6 2.56 -7.86 -4.56
N LEU A 7 1.52 -7.98 -3.73
CA LEU A 7 0.26 -7.27 -3.92
C LEU A 7 0.46 -5.76 -3.92
N LEU A 8 1.13 -5.21 -2.91
CA LEU A 8 1.44 -3.78 -2.82
C LEU A 8 2.26 -3.30 -4.01
N ARG A 9 3.27 -4.08 -4.42
CA ARG A 9 4.06 -3.75 -5.62
C ARG A 9 3.20 -3.71 -6.87
N GLN A 10 2.27 -4.66 -7.04
CA GLN A 10 1.33 -4.66 -8.17
C GLN A 10 0.40 -3.45 -8.10
N THR A 11 -0.14 -3.12 -6.92
CA THR A 11 -0.98 -1.94 -6.70
C THR A 11 -0.23 -0.65 -7.04
N ILE A 12 1.01 -0.48 -6.55
CA ILE A 12 1.88 0.65 -6.90
C ILE A 12 2.12 0.72 -8.41
N GLN A 13 2.41 -0.43 -9.05
CA GLN A 13 2.58 -0.48 -10.49
C GLN A 13 1.32 -0.08 -11.23
N ASN A 14 0.13 -0.51 -10.80
CA ASN A 14 -1.13 -0.18 -11.46
C ASN A 14 -1.55 1.28 -11.21
N ALA A 15 -1.32 1.78 -10.00
CA ALA A 15 -1.50 3.19 -9.65
C ALA A 15 -0.52 4.11 -10.41
N SER A 16 0.60 3.57 -10.90
CA SER A 16 1.59 4.29 -11.70
C SER A 16 1.65 3.87 -13.17
N ARG A 17 0.78 2.94 -13.62
CA ARG A 17 0.87 2.30 -14.94
C ARG A 17 0.71 3.38 -16.01
N ARG A 18 1.84 3.72 -16.63
CA ARG A 18 1.93 4.43 -17.89
C ARG A 18 1.58 3.43 -18.98
N SER A 19 0.48 3.65 -19.69
CA SER A 19 0.27 3.00 -20.99
C SER A 19 1.40 3.47 -21.93
N ILE A 20 2.37 2.59 -22.19
CA ILE A 20 3.38 2.81 -23.23
C ILE A 20 3.02 1.85 -24.38
N GLY A 21 2.32 2.38 -25.38
CA GLY A 21 2.07 1.71 -26.65
C GLY A 21 0.60 1.32 -26.92
N PHE A 22 0.30 1.08 -28.20
CA PHE A 22 -1.02 0.68 -28.73
C PHE A 22 -1.41 -0.79 -28.41
N ALA A 23 -0.84 -1.35 -27.34
CA ALA A 23 -1.06 -2.73 -26.96
C ALA A 23 -2.22 -2.83 -25.96
N HIS A 24 -3.41 -3.02 -26.54
CA HIS A 24 -4.49 -3.89 -26.07
C HIS A 24 -5.05 -3.65 -24.66
N GLU A 25 -6.24 -3.04 -24.66
CA GLU A 25 -7.37 -3.43 -23.83
C GLU A 25 -7.68 -4.93 -24.05
N THR A 26 -6.90 -5.83 -23.47
CA THR A 26 -7.28 -7.24 -23.37
C THR A 26 -7.40 -7.61 -21.91
N ASN A 27 -8.65 -7.70 -21.44
CA ASN A 27 -9.14 -8.70 -20.48
C ASN A 27 -8.19 -9.11 -19.35
N THR A 28 -7.53 -8.14 -18.71
CA THR A 28 -6.91 -8.37 -17.41
C THR A 28 -7.90 -7.89 -16.36
N ILE A 29 -8.31 -8.82 -15.50
CA ILE A 29 -9.04 -8.59 -14.24
C ILE A 29 -8.59 -7.23 -13.66
N PRO A 30 -9.51 -6.30 -13.38
CA PRO A 30 -9.15 -4.97 -12.90
C PRO A 30 -8.40 -5.11 -11.57
N ASN A 31 -7.08 -5.09 -11.63
CA ASN A 31 -6.27 -5.07 -10.42
C ASN A 31 -6.42 -3.68 -9.81
N PRO A 32 -6.92 -3.60 -8.57
CA PRO A 32 -7.38 -2.33 -8.03
C PRO A 32 -6.18 -1.41 -7.73
N GLN A 33 -6.39 -0.10 -7.89
CA GLN A 33 -5.40 0.94 -7.61
C GLN A 33 -5.23 1.18 -6.09
N ILE A 34 -6.19 0.71 -5.30
CA ILE A 34 -6.24 0.74 -3.84
C ILE A 34 -6.76 -0.63 -3.38
N LEU A 35 -6.13 -1.24 -2.38
CA LEU A 35 -6.56 -2.50 -1.79
C LEU A 35 -7.51 -2.25 -0.62
N ILE A 36 -8.43 -3.18 -0.39
CA ILE A 36 -9.30 -3.18 0.79
C ILE A 36 -8.78 -4.23 1.78
N MET A 37 -8.54 -3.79 3.00
CA MET A 37 -8.27 -4.63 4.16
C MET A 37 -9.47 -4.59 5.10
N ALA A 38 -9.93 -5.73 5.61
CA ALA A 38 -11.03 -5.76 6.57
C ALA A 38 -10.71 -6.63 7.78
N LYS A 39 -11.19 -6.20 8.95
CA LYS A 39 -11.08 -7.00 10.19
C LYS A 39 -12.07 -8.16 10.17
N ALA A 40 -11.60 -9.36 10.52
CA ALA A 40 -12.45 -10.54 10.67
C ALA A 40 -12.09 -11.34 11.93
N ASN A 41 -13.10 -11.78 12.67
CA ASN A 41 -12.91 -12.54 13.90
C ASN A 41 -13.07 -14.05 13.69
N ASN A 42 -13.72 -14.45 12.60
CA ASN A 42 -13.94 -15.86 12.28
C ASN A 42 -13.85 -16.13 10.77
N LYS A 43 -13.75 -17.42 10.41
CA LYS A 43 -13.65 -17.87 9.03
C LYS A 43 -14.86 -17.45 8.18
N THR A 44 -16.06 -17.48 8.74
CA THR A 44 -17.31 -17.17 8.03
C THR A 44 -17.38 -15.69 7.66
N GLU A 45 -16.97 -14.80 8.55
CA GLU A 45 -16.86 -13.35 8.33
C GLU A 45 -15.80 -13.06 7.27
N ALA A 46 -14.61 -13.68 7.38
CA ALA A 46 -13.56 -13.54 6.38
C ALA A 46 -14.06 -13.93 4.97
N GLN A 47 -14.80 -15.03 4.85
CA GLN A 47 -15.38 -15.45 3.57
C GLN A 47 -16.41 -14.45 3.03
N LYS A 48 -17.27 -13.88 3.88
CA LYS A 48 -18.23 -12.84 3.46
C LYS A 48 -17.53 -11.58 2.98
N LEU A 49 -16.46 -11.15 3.67
CA LEU A 49 -15.69 -9.98 3.30
C LEU A 49 -14.95 -10.19 1.97
N VAL A 50 -14.38 -11.38 1.75
CA VAL A 50 -13.75 -11.72 0.46
C VAL A 50 -14.77 -11.71 -0.67
N GLN A 51 -15.97 -12.26 -0.45
CA GLN A 51 -17.06 -12.21 -1.45
C GLN A 51 -17.52 -10.77 -1.74
N ALA A 52 -17.41 -9.86 -0.76
CA ALA A 52 -17.70 -8.44 -0.94
C ALA A 52 -16.60 -7.67 -1.69
N GLY A 53 -15.46 -8.30 -1.98
CA GLY A 53 -14.34 -7.70 -2.71
C GLY A 53 -13.15 -7.29 -1.84
N CYS A 54 -13.08 -7.78 -0.60
CA CYS A 54 -11.92 -7.58 0.26
C CYS A 54 -10.67 -8.29 -0.30
N ASN A 55 -9.52 -7.61 -0.29
CA ASN A 55 -8.25 -8.14 -0.80
C ASN A 55 -7.33 -8.69 0.30
N LEU A 56 -7.48 -8.18 1.52
CA LEU A 56 -6.62 -8.50 2.67
C LEU A 56 -7.51 -8.70 3.91
N THR A 57 -7.29 -9.76 4.68
CA THR A 57 -8.00 -9.95 5.96
C THR A 57 -7.08 -9.75 7.13
N LEU A 58 -7.51 -8.94 8.10
CA LEU A 58 -6.80 -8.71 9.36
C LEU A 58 -7.51 -9.44 10.50
N ALA A 59 -6.78 -10.25 11.25
CA ALA A 59 -7.29 -10.96 12.42
C ALA A 59 -6.61 -10.47 13.71
N GLU A 60 -7.34 -10.50 14.81
CA GLU A 60 -6.80 -10.15 16.14
C GLU A 60 -5.96 -11.27 16.75
N LYS A 61 -6.13 -12.51 16.29
CA LYS A 61 -5.39 -13.68 16.77
C LYS A 61 -4.94 -14.54 15.60
N ILE A 62 -3.92 -15.33 15.86
CA ILE A 62 -3.42 -16.33 14.90
C ILE A 62 -4.51 -17.40 14.75
N TYR A 63 -5.24 -17.33 13.64
CA TYR A 63 -6.17 -18.35 13.21
C TYR A 63 -5.73 -18.87 11.84
N LYS A 64 -5.94 -20.16 11.62
CA LYS A 64 -5.79 -20.73 10.28
C LYS A 64 -7.01 -20.36 9.45
N PHE A 65 -6.89 -19.31 8.66
CA PHE A 65 -7.89 -18.95 7.66
C PHE A 65 -7.62 -19.77 6.41
N ASP A 66 -8.37 -20.85 6.25
CA ASP A 66 -8.34 -21.66 5.05
C ASP A 66 -9.25 -21.00 4.00
N VAL A 67 -8.84 -19.81 3.56
CA VAL A 67 -9.49 -19.03 2.51
C VAL A 67 -8.50 -19.01 1.35
N GLU A 68 -8.81 -19.80 0.33
CA GLU A 68 -7.96 -19.88 -0.87
C GLU A 68 -7.79 -18.48 -1.47
N GLU A 69 -6.54 -18.14 -1.83
CA GLU A 69 -6.10 -16.91 -2.50
C GLU A 69 -6.12 -15.58 -1.71
N ASN A 70 -6.74 -15.51 -0.53
CA ASN A 70 -6.74 -14.27 0.25
C ASN A 70 -5.48 -14.11 1.11
N THR A 71 -4.95 -12.88 1.20
CA THR A 71 -3.77 -12.58 2.02
C THR A 71 -4.22 -12.24 3.44
N VAL A 72 -3.69 -12.96 4.41
CA VAL A 72 -4.14 -12.86 5.81
C VAL A 72 -3.04 -12.30 6.68
N GLY A 73 -3.40 -11.35 7.55
CA GLY A 73 -2.47 -10.77 8.52
C GLY A 73 -3.02 -10.73 9.92
N ILE A 74 -2.14 -10.44 10.86
CA ILE A 74 -2.47 -10.29 12.28
C ILE A 74 -1.97 -8.96 12.82
N GLN A 75 -2.69 -8.37 13.76
CA GLN A 75 -2.24 -7.18 14.49
C GLN A 75 -1.76 -7.60 15.89
N ILE A 76 -0.49 -7.35 16.19
CA ILE A 76 0.14 -7.69 17.47
C ILE A 76 1.06 -6.54 17.87
N GLU A 77 0.86 -5.97 19.05
CA GLU A 77 1.66 -4.83 19.53
C GLU A 77 3.13 -5.21 19.74
N ALA A 78 3.39 -6.30 20.46
CA ALA A 78 4.75 -6.76 20.82
C ALA A 78 5.04 -8.19 20.30
N PRO A 79 5.22 -8.38 18.98
CA PRO A 79 5.56 -9.68 18.44
C PRO A 79 6.92 -10.15 18.99
N THR A 80 7.00 -11.45 19.29
CA THR A 80 8.25 -12.13 19.65
C THR A 80 8.64 -13.07 18.52
N THR A 81 9.90 -13.52 18.47
CA THR A 81 10.35 -14.51 17.47
C THR A 81 9.48 -15.77 17.47
N LYS A 82 8.99 -16.20 18.63
CA LYS A 82 8.07 -17.33 18.75
C LYS A 82 6.74 -17.05 18.04
N ILE A 83 6.14 -15.88 18.28
CA ILE A 83 4.89 -15.45 17.64
C ILE A 83 5.04 -15.37 16.12
N ILE A 84 6.19 -14.89 15.62
CA ILE A 84 6.45 -14.84 14.17
C ILE A 84 6.52 -16.24 13.58
N ASN A 85 7.24 -17.17 14.23
CA ASN A 85 7.33 -18.55 13.77
C ASN A 85 5.94 -19.23 13.78
N ASP A 86 5.18 -19.05 14.87
CA ASP A 86 3.81 -19.56 14.98
C ASP A 86 2.91 -18.97 13.87
N ALA A 87 3.10 -17.70 13.51
CA ALA A 87 2.35 -17.05 12.43
C ALA A 87 2.72 -17.62 11.05
N VAL A 88 4.00 -17.85 10.79
CA VAL A 88 4.48 -18.49 9.54
C VAL A 88 3.91 -19.91 9.41
N ASP A 89 3.96 -20.70 10.48
CA ASP A 89 3.41 -22.07 10.51
C ASP A 89 1.89 -22.12 10.23
N GLN A 90 1.18 -21.02 10.54
CA GLN A 90 -0.25 -20.87 10.29
C GLN A 90 -0.57 -20.16 8.97
N ASN A 91 0.42 -19.98 8.08
CA ASN A 91 0.31 -19.29 6.79
C ASN A 91 -0.17 -17.84 6.90
N ILE A 92 0.20 -17.13 7.97
CA ILE A 92 -0.03 -15.69 8.05
C ILE A 92 0.97 -14.98 7.14
N ASP A 93 0.48 -14.11 6.27
CA ASP A 93 1.25 -13.44 5.23
C ASP A 93 1.87 -12.11 5.69
N PHE A 94 1.27 -11.44 6.68
CA PHE A 94 1.79 -10.19 7.22
C PHE A 94 1.43 -9.94 8.68
N ILE A 95 2.17 -9.04 9.31
CA ILE A 95 1.91 -8.54 10.66
C ILE A 95 1.78 -7.02 10.67
N ILE A 96 0.89 -6.50 11.51
CA ILE A 96 0.87 -5.09 11.94
C ILE A 96 1.45 -5.03 13.35
N PHE A 97 2.50 -4.25 13.57
CA PHE A 97 3.23 -4.22 14.85
C PHE A 97 3.59 -2.81 15.30
N ASP A 98 3.86 -2.65 16.60
CA ASP A 98 4.37 -1.42 17.21
C ASP A 98 5.88 -1.51 17.40
N TYR A 99 6.64 -0.60 16.78
CA TYR A 99 8.11 -0.61 16.84
C TYR A 99 8.66 -0.31 18.23
N GLU A 100 7.93 0.41 19.09
CA GLU A 100 8.40 0.74 20.44
C GLU A 100 8.39 -0.47 21.36
N GLN A 101 7.48 -1.41 21.09
CA GLN A 101 7.29 -2.62 21.89
C GLN A 101 7.94 -3.85 21.26
N THR A 102 8.30 -3.80 19.98
CA THR A 102 8.88 -4.93 19.27
C THR A 102 10.39 -5.02 19.52
N PRO A 103 10.90 -6.16 20.03
CA PRO A 103 12.33 -6.37 20.19
C PRO A 103 13.08 -6.33 18.83
N ALA A 104 14.24 -5.68 18.79
CA ALA A 104 15.02 -5.50 17.56
C ALA A 104 15.42 -6.81 16.85
N ASN A 105 15.54 -7.93 17.60
CA ASN A 105 15.87 -9.24 17.06
C ASN A 105 14.70 -9.94 16.34
N VAL A 106 13.50 -9.36 16.38
CA VAL A 106 12.33 -9.82 15.64
C VAL A 106 12.35 -9.27 14.20
N PHE A 107 13.09 -8.16 13.96
CA PHE A 107 13.27 -7.57 12.64
C PHE A 107 14.44 -8.20 11.89
N GLY A 108 14.17 -8.74 10.70
CA GLY A 108 15.16 -9.37 9.84
C GLY A 108 14.56 -9.83 8.50
N GLU A 109 15.25 -10.73 7.81
CA GLU A 109 14.77 -11.39 6.59
C GLU A 109 13.66 -12.39 6.95
N SER A 110 12.47 -11.89 7.28
CA SER A 110 11.30 -12.71 7.53
C SER A 110 10.53 -12.97 6.24
N GLU A 111 9.96 -14.17 6.12
CA GLU A 111 9.06 -14.51 5.02
C GLU A 111 7.70 -13.79 5.13
N ILE A 112 7.38 -13.31 6.33
CA ILE A 112 6.17 -12.54 6.66
C ILE A 112 6.36 -11.06 6.30
N GLY A 113 5.30 -10.44 5.77
CA GLY A 113 5.28 -9.01 5.48
C GLY A 113 5.16 -8.17 6.75
N GLN A 114 5.71 -6.96 6.71
CA GLN A 114 5.84 -6.11 7.89
C GLN A 114 5.13 -4.77 7.67
N ILE A 115 4.05 -4.53 8.43
CA ILE A 115 3.33 -3.27 8.46
C ILE A 115 3.59 -2.58 9.80
N LEU A 116 4.12 -1.37 9.74
CA LEU A 116 4.44 -0.59 10.91
C LEU A 116 3.23 0.21 11.38
N ASN A 117 2.80 0.06 12.63
CA ASN A 117 1.69 0.79 13.25
C ASN A 117 2.17 2.16 13.78
N LEU A 118 1.74 3.25 13.14
CA LEU A 118 2.11 4.62 13.47
C LEU A 118 0.93 5.60 13.27
N PRO A 119 -0.09 5.53 14.13
CA PRO A 119 -1.26 6.40 14.01
C PRO A 119 -0.95 7.88 14.33
N ASP A 120 0.01 8.14 15.22
CA ASP A 120 0.34 9.47 15.72
C ASP A 120 1.80 9.83 15.44
N ILE A 121 2.20 9.80 14.17
CA ILE A 121 3.58 10.05 13.76
C ILE A 121 3.95 11.53 13.84
N ASP A 122 5.04 11.84 14.55
CA ASP A 122 5.66 13.17 14.54
C ASP A 122 6.86 13.26 13.55
N ASP A 123 7.32 14.49 13.29
CA ASP A 123 8.40 14.74 12.34
C ASP A 123 9.77 14.19 12.80
N GLU A 124 9.99 14.06 14.11
CA GLU A 124 11.23 13.55 14.69
C GLU A 124 11.30 12.01 14.56
N GLN A 125 10.20 11.34 14.86
CA GLN A 125 9.97 9.92 14.62
C GLN A 125 10.14 9.61 13.13
N LEU A 126 9.49 10.37 12.24
CA LEU A 126 9.62 10.18 10.79
C LEU A 126 11.08 10.27 10.32
N THR A 127 11.83 11.24 10.86
CA THR A 127 13.26 11.43 10.56
C THR A 127 14.12 10.26 11.00
N THR A 128 13.75 9.60 12.10
CA THR A 128 14.47 8.44 12.63
C THR A 128 14.10 7.15 11.89
N LEU A 129 12.80 6.97 11.63
CA LEU A 129 12.25 5.76 11.02
C LEU A 129 12.58 5.61 9.54
N LYS A 130 12.95 6.68 8.83
CA LYS A 130 13.41 6.61 7.43
C LYS A 130 14.62 5.68 7.21
N PHE A 131 15.36 5.37 8.27
CA PHE A 131 16.51 4.45 8.21
C PHE A 131 16.12 2.99 8.46
N MET A 132 14.91 2.73 8.94
CA MET A 132 14.39 1.38 9.12
C MET A 132 14.14 0.76 7.75
N ARG A 133 14.82 -0.35 7.47
CA ARG A 133 14.63 -1.12 6.23
C ARG A 133 13.62 -2.23 6.46
N ASN A 134 13.05 -2.72 5.36
CA ASN A 134 12.14 -3.89 5.32
C ASN A 134 10.71 -3.64 5.83
N ILE A 135 10.29 -2.38 5.98
CA ILE A 135 8.87 -2.06 6.14
C ILE A 135 8.17 -2.20 4.77
N ASP A 136 7.11 -2.99 4.70
CA ASP A 136 6.33 -3.18 3.47
C ASP A 136 5.18 -2.16 3.35
N ALA A 137 4.61 -1.70 4.48
CA ALA A 137 3.62 -0.64 4.54
C ALA A 137 3.57 0.03 5.92
N VAL A 138 2.89 1.16 6.05
CA VAL A 138 2.73 1.90 7.31
C VAL A 138 1.25 2.15 7.57
N PHE A 139 0.74 1.73 8.72
CA PHE A 139 -0.61 2.02 9.15
C PHE A 139 -0.65 3.36 9.89
N VAL A 140 -1.40 4.32 9.35
CA VAL A 140 -1.44 5.71 9.82
C VAL A 140 -2.70 6.07 10.60
N GLY A 141 -3.46 5.07 11.07
CA GLY A 141 -4.67 5.31 11.84
C GLY A 141 -5.87 5.76 11.00
N ALA A 142 -6.82 6.42 11.66
CA ALA A 142 -8.04 6.93 11.04
C ALA A 142 -7.77 8.19 10.21
N LEU A 143 -8.45 8.30 9.07
CA LEU A 143 -8.35 9.49 8.25
C LEU A 143 -9.19 10.65 8.83
N PRO A 144 -8.71 11.90 8.71
CA PRO A 144 -9.52 13.05 9.05
C PRO A 144 -10.68 13.17 8.06
N GLU A 145 -11.88 13.43 8.59
CA GLU A 145 -13.07 13.72 7.80
C GLU A 145 -13.57 15.14 8.13
N PRO A 146 -13.65 16.06 7.15
CA PRO A 146 -13.29 15.89 5.74
C PRO A 146 -11.76 15.86 5.49
N PHE A 147 -11.34 15.21 4.39
CA PHE A 147 -9.94 15.09 3.98
C PHE A 147 -9.49 16.30 3.15
N PHE A 148 -8.60 17.13 3.70
CA PHE A 148 -8.15 18.37 3.04
C PHE A 148 -6.80 18.21 2.33
N ILE A 149 -6.45 19.20 1.49
CA ILE A 149 -5.16 19.28 0.79
C ILE A 149 -3.97 19.21 1.77
N LYS A 150 -4.09 19.83 2.96
CA LYS A 150 -3.04 19.74 3.99
C LYS A 150 -2.79 18.30 4.44
N ASP A 151 -3.83 17.48 4.52
CA ASP A 151 -3.76 16.09 4.95
C ASP A 151 -3.16 15.26 3.81
N GLN A 152 -3.55 15.55 2.56
CA GLN A 152 -2.94 14.95 1.37
C GLN A 152 -1.41 15.18 1.32
N LEU A 153 -0.95 16.41 1.57
CA LEU A 153 0.47 16.74 1.61
C LEU A 153 1.19 16.07 2.79
N HIS A 154 0.55 16.02 3.96
CA HIS A 154 1.09 15.38 5.14
C HIS A 154 1.32 13.88 4.92
N PHE A 155 0.29 13.13 4.47
CA PHE A 155 0.42 11.71 4.18
C PHE A 155 1.39 11.45 3.03
N ARG A 156 1.44 12.32 2.01
CA ARG A 156 2.45 12.23 0.95
C ARG A 156 3.88 12.33 1.49
N ASN A 157 4.11 13.22 2.44
CA ASN A 157 5.41 13.37 3.08
C ASN A 157 5.81 12.12 3.88
N ILE A 158 4.86 11.53 4.62
CA ILE A 158 5.08 10.27 5.36
C ILE A 158 5.46 9.14 4.39
N ALA A 159 4.63 8.92 3.36
CA ALA A 159 4.86 7.87 2.37
C ALA A 159 6.22 8.01 1.67
N ALA A 160 6.60 9.24 1.30
CA ALA A 160 7.88 9.53 0.65
C ALA A 160 9.07 9.32 1.60
N SER A 161 8.95 9.78 2.85
CA SER A 161 10.03 9.69 3.84
C SER A 161 10.33 8.25 4.25
N LEU A 162 9.29 7.42 4.37
CA LEU A 162 9.43 6.00 4.72
C LEU A 162 9.61 5.10 3.49
N SER A 163 9.44 5.65 2.28
CA SER A 163 9.48 4.90 1.01
C SER A 163 8.56 3.68 1.02
N ALA A 164 7.41 3.80 1.68
CA ALA A 164 6.45 2.73 1.89
C ALA A 164 5.01 3.23 1.65
N PRO A 165 4.12 2.38 1.09
CA PRO A 165 2.72 2.71 0.95
C PRO A 165 2.03 2.80 2.32
N LEU A 166 0.97 3.60 2.39
CA LEU A 166 0.21 3.79 3.62
C LEU A 166 -1.06 2.94 3.64
N VAL A 167 -1.42 2.49 4.84
CA VAL A 167 -2.67 1.84 5.20
C VAL A 167 -3.43 2.80 6.10
N ALA A 168 -4.69 3.08 5.81
CA ALA A 168 -5.49 3.99 6.62
C ALA A 168 -6.86 3.42 6.95
N LEU A 169 -7.37 3.68 8.15
CA LEU A 169 -8.69 3.28 8.61
C LEU A 169 -9.74 4.25 8.05
N ILE A 170 -10.81 3.70 7.48
CA ILE A 170 -12.00 4.42 7.04
C ILE A 170 -13.23 3.88 7.77
N GLU A 171 -14.16 4.78 8.08
CA GLU A 171 -15.44 4.44 8.69
C GLU A 171 -16.61 4.59 7.71
N ASN A 172 -16.41 5.40 6.66
CA ASN A 172 -17.41 5.71 5.65
C ASN A 172 -16.91 5.37 4.24
N VAL A 173 -17.83 5.27 3.28
CA VAL A 173 -17.51 5.09 1.86
C VAL A 173 -16.94 6.40 1.32
N PRO A 174 -15.65 6.49 0.94
CA PRO A 174 -15.09 7.70 0.36
C PRO A 174 -15.64 7.90 -1.06
N SER A 175 -15.83 9.15 -1.48
CA SER A 175 -16.18 9.41 -2.88
C SER A 175 -15.01 9.07 -3.81
N VAL A 176 -15.28 8.87 -5.11
CA VAL A 176 -14.21 8.68 -6.12
C VAL A 176 -13.12 9.78 -6.04
N ASN A 177 -13.50 11.03 -5.79
CA ASN A 177 -12.54 12.14 -5.67
C ASN A 177 -11.67 12.00 -4.42
N ASP A 178 -12.25 11.56 -3.30
CA ASP A 178 -11.49 11.29 -2.08
C ASP A 178 -10.54 10.12 -2.32
N LEU A 179 -11.00 9.02 -2.92
CA LEU A 179 -10.15 7.87 -3.28
C LEU A 179 -8.96 8.28 -4.16
N LEU A 180 -9.16 9.20 -5.12
CA LEU A 180 -8.07 9.75 -5.92
C LEU A 180 -7.08 10.54 -5.06
N ALA A 181 -7.56 11.38 -4.15
CA ALA A 181 -6.71 12.13 -3.22
C ALA A 181 -5.91 11.22 -2.29
N LEU A 182 -6.53 10.15 -1.77
CA LEU A 182 -5.89 9.12 -0.94
C LEU A 182 -4.81 8.35 -1.71
N ARG A 183 -5.11 7.91 -2.94
CA ARG A 183 -4.11 7.27 -3.80
C ARG A 183 -2.90 8.19 -4.02
N ASP A 184 -3.16 9.45 -4.34
CA ASP A 184 -2.11 10.42 -4.66
C ASP A 184 -1.27 10.81 -3.43
N SER A 185 -1.84 10.73 -2.22
CA SER A 185 -1.11 10.87 -0.96
C SER A 185 -0.28 9.64 -0.57
N GLY A 186 -0.41 8.53 -1.29
CA GLY A 186 0.32 7.29 -1.03
C GLY A 186 -0.43 6.29 -0.16
N ILE A 187 -1.71 6.56 0.16
CA ILE A 187 -2.60 5.59 0.82
C ILE A 187 -3.10 4.61 -0.25
N LEU A 188 -2.58 3.38 -0.19
CA LEU A 188 -2.88 2.32 -1.16
C LEU A 188 -3.67 1.17 -0.55
N VAL A 189 -3.92 1.21 0.76
CA VAL A 189 -4.75 0.22 1.45
C VAL A 189 -5.72 0.92 2.39
N LEU A 190 -7.01 0.58 2.27
CA LEU A 190 -8.05 1.08 3.15
C LEU A 190 -8.45 -0.04 4.11
N LEU A 191 -8.24 0.17 5.41
CA LEU A 191 -8.72 -0.70 6.46
C LEU A 191 -10.17 -0.33 6.79
N THR A 192 -11.07 -1.31 6.72
CA THR A 192 -12.48 -1.15 7.10
C THR A 192 -12.77 -1.94 8.38
N PRO A 193 -13.80 -1.54 9.14
CA PRO A 193 -14.41 -2.42 10.13
C PRO A 193 -14.94 -3.71 9.47
N ASN A 194 -15.38 -4.65 10.31
CA ASN A 194 -16.01 -5.91 9.88
C ASN A 194 -17.43 -5.65 9.35
N ASP A 195 -17.50 -5.03 8.17
CA ASP A 195 -18.73 -4.63 7.51
C ASP A 195 -18.67 -4.99 6.02
N PRO A 196 -19.30 -6.09 5.59
CA PRO A 196 -19.35 -6.50 4.19
C PRO A 196 -20.03 -5.49 3.26
N ASP A 197 -21.01 -4.72 3.74
CA ASP A 197 -21.74 -3.76 2.92
C ASP A 197 -20.84 -2.55 2.62
N LEU A 198 -20.09 -2.08 3.63
CA LEU A 198 -19.07 -1.06 3.45
C LEU A 198 -17.97 -1.51 2.48
N VAL A 199 -17.46 -2.75 2.63
CA VAL A 199 -16.44 -3.31 1.72
C VAL A 199 -16.95 -3.34 0.28
N ALA A 200 -18.18 -3.82 0.06
CA ALA A 200 -18.76 -3.89 -1.28
C ALA A 200 -18.95 -2.49 -1.90
N ALA A 201 -19.39 -1.52 -1.11
CA ALA A 201 -19.54 -0.14 -1.56
C ALA A 201 -18.20 0.51 -1.92
N VAL A 202 -17.18 0.37 -1.07
CA VAL A 202 -15.82 0.88 -1.33
C VAL A 202 -15.21 0.20 -2.57
N SER A 203 -15.39 -1.11 -2.69
CA SER A 203 -14.92 -1.88 -3.85
C SER A 203 -15.51 -1.35 -5.16
N LYS A 204 -16.81 -1.04 -5.15
CA LYS A 204 -17.49 -0.43 -6.30
C LYS A 204 -16.90 0.93 -6.66
N GLU A 205 -16.72 1.82 -5.68
CA GLU A 205 -16.13 3.16 -5.91
C GLU A 205 -14.69 3.07 -6.44
N ILE A 206 -13.88 2.12 -5.96
CA ILE A 206 -12.52 1.87 -6.45
C ILE A 206 -12.53 1.45 -7.93
N LEU A 207 -13.50 0.65 -8.36
CA LEU A 207 -13.64 0.24 -9.76
C LEU A 207 -14.07 1.40 -10.67
N GLU A 208 -14.76 2.40 -10.13
CA GLU A 208 -15.16 3.62 -10.86
C GLU A 208 -14.02 4.66 -10.97
N MET A 209 -12.90 4.46 -10.27
CA MET A 209 -11.75 5.37 -10.34
C MET A 209 -11.16 5.44 -11.75
N PRO A 210 -10.92 6.66 -12.29
CA PRO A 210 -10.24 6.80 -13.56
C PRO A 210 -8.82 6.23 -13.49
N LEU A 211 -8.39 5.61 -14.59
CA LEU A 211 -7.00 5.21 -14.74
C LEU A 211 -6.08 6.45 -14.73
N PRO A 212 -4.85 6.33 -14.18
CA PRO A 212 -3.90 7.43 -14.16
C PRO A 212 -3.65 7.98 -15.57
N LYS A 213 -3.83 9.30 -15.76
CA LYS A 213 -3.58 9.96 -17.05
C LYS A 213 -2.09 10.17 -17.29
N ILE A 214 -1.67 10.01 -18.54
CA ILE A 214 -0.31 10.33 -19.00
C ILE A 214 -0.16 11.87 -18.99
N ASN A 215 0.59 12.43 -18.04
CA ASN A 215 1.05 13.81 -18.16
C ASN A 215 2.29 13.84 -19.06
N THR A 216 2.07 13.98 -20.36
CA THR A 216 3.13 14.20 -21.37
C THR A 216 3.90 15.50 -21.13
N GLU A 217 3.35 16.44 -20.36
CA GLU A 217 3.89 17.80 -20.16
C GLU A 217 5.04 17.88 -19.12
N ASN A 218 5.22 16.88 -18.25
CA ASN A 218 6.35 16.88 -17.31
C ASN A 218 7.65 16.35 -17.93
N ASN A 219 7.68 16.08 -19.24
CA ASN A 219 8.90 15.71 -19.98
C ASN A 219 9.36 16.80 -20.97
N THR A 220 8.72 17.98 -20.99
CA THR A 220 9.07 19.10 -21.89
C THR A 220 9.94 20.19 -21.27
N PHE A 221 10.45 20.00 -20.04
CA PHE A 221 11.49 20.86 -19.45
C PHE A 221 12.79 20.09 -19.20
N SER A 222 13.23 19.28 -20.16
CA SER A 222 14.67 19.15 -20.38
C SER A 222 15.02 20.16 -21.47
N PRO A 223 15.64 21.32 -21.16
CA PRO A 223 16.29 22.09 -22.21
C PRO A 223 17.33 21.16 -22.83
N MET A 224 17.09 20.72 -24.07
CA MET A 224 18.13 20.16 -24.91
C MET A 224 19.17 21.25 -25.05
N ILE A 225 20.24 21.19 -24.25
CA ILE A 225 21.44 21.96 -24.52
C ILE A 225 21.96 21.39 -25.85
N PRO A 226 21.97 22.16 -26.95
CA PRO A 226 22.61 21.69 -28.16
C PRO A 226 24.10 21.52 -27.85
N THR A 227 24.58 20.27 -27.85
CA THR A 227 26.00 19.97 -27.90
C THR A 227 26.51 20.42 -29.26
N THR A 228 27.07 21.62 -29.32
CA THR A 228 27.91 22.06 -30.45
C THR A 228 29.23 21.31 -30.41
N GLY A 229 29.18 20.02 -30.75
CA GLY A 229 30.34 19.20 -31.09
C GLY A 229 30.46 19.13 -32.61
N GLY A 230 31.06 20.15 -33.23
CA GLY A 230 31.50 20.10 -34.61
C GLY A 230 33.02 19.90 -34.64
N THR A 231 33.47 18.65 -34.68
CA THR A 231 34.84 18.29 -35.06
C THR A 231 35.00 18.53 -36.56
N ALA A 232 35.91 19.43 -36.94
CA ALA A 232 36.45 19.49 -38.29
C ALA A 232 37.93 19.07 -38.22
N GLU A 233 38.16 17.77 -38.37
CA GLU A 233 39.43 17.28 -38.90
C GLU A 233 39.45 17.60 -40.39
N HIS A 234 40.47 18.32 -40.86
CA HIS A 234 40.86 18.30 -42.26
C HIS A 234 42.38 18.11 -42.36
N HIS A 235 42.74 16.98 -42.97
CA HIS A 235 44.07 16.60 -43.41
C HIS A 235 44.62 17.47 -44.56
N THR A 236 45.95 17.34 -44.76
CA THR A 236 46.81 17.71 -45.92
C THR A 236 47.21 19.19 -46.00
N HIS A 237 48.47 19.58 -46.22
CA HIS A 237 49.60 18.95 -46.91
C HIS A 237 50.95 19.30 -46.26
#